data_AF-A0A0L0SV55-F1
#
_entry.id   AF-A0A0L0SV55-F1
#
_cell.length_a   1.000
_cell.length_b   1.000
_cell.length_c   1.000
_cell.angle_alpha   90.00
_cell.angle_beta   90.00
_cell.angle_gamma   90.00
#
_symmetry.space_group_name_H-M   'P 1'
#
loop_
_entity.id
_entity.type
_entity.pdbx_description
1 polymer ?
#
loop_
_entity_poly.entity_id
_entity_poly.type
_entity_poly.pdbx_seq_one_letter_code
_entity_poly.pdbx_strand_id
1 'polypeptide(L)'
;MLLGGIPCLPLLWLVHILFHWPLAKEADRAPSLAPTLRRHMTWAAVGVVFWGIALIAWWATFVQLRESLGVTGDTLVVVDIKGT
;
A
#
# COMPACT_ATOMS: atom_id res chain seq x y z
N MET A 1 8.94 -1.26 13.13
CA MET A 1 8.03 -0.68 12.11
C MET A 1 6.90 -1.62 11.69
N LEU A 2 7.08 -2.95 11.66
CA LEU A 2 5.96 -3.91 11.43
C LEU A 2 4.83 -3.82 12.47
N LEU A 3 5.14 -3.46 13.73
CA LEU A 3 4.13 -3.26 14.78
C LEU A 3 3.53 -1.84 14.79
N GLY A 4 4.12 -0.88 14.07
CA GLY A 4 3.63 0.50 13.96
C GLY A 4 2.87 0.79 12.67
N GLY A 5 2.89 -0.14 11.72
CA GLY A 5 1.98 -0.15 10.58
C GLY A 5 0.68 -0.82 11.01
N ILE A 6 -0.25 -0.03 11.53
CA ILE A 6 -1.68 -0.39 11.56
C ILE A 6 -2.04 -0.98 10.17
N PRO A 7 -2.88 -2.04 10.07
CA PRO A 7 -3.02 -2.90 8.88
C PRO A 7 -3.40 -2.25 7.54
N CYS A 8 -3.52 -0.93 7.43
CA CYS A 8 -4.01 -0.19 6.25
C CYS A 8 -3.09 0.95 5.77
N LEU A 9 -1.77 0.88 5.97
CA LEU A 9 -0.85 1.96 5.57
C LEU A 9 0.15 1.50 4.48
N PRO A 10 -0.29 1.22 3.24
CA PRO A 10 0.62 0.85 2.15
C PRO A 10 1.66 1.93 1.86
N LEU A 11 1.31 3.20 2.03
CA LEU A 11 2.25 4.33 1.91
C LEU A 11 3.38 4.27 2.93
N LEU A 12 3.11 3.82 4.16
CA LEU A 12 4.13 3.72 5.20
C LEU A 12 5.14 2.61 4.88
N TRP A 13 4.68 1.49 4.32
CA TRP A 13 5.58 0.44 3.84
C TRP A 13 6.39 0.87 2.62
N LEU A 14 5.82 1.66 1.72
CA LEU A 14 6.56 2.26 0.60
C LEU A 14 7.67 3.18 1.11
N VAL A 15 7.36 4.10 2.04
CA VAL A 15 8.37 4.98 2.66
C VAL A 15 9.43 4.17 3.39
N HIS A 16 9.04 3.10 4.09
CA HIS A 16 9.99 2.19 4.73
C HIS A 16 10.97 1.58 3.73
N ILE A 17 10.49 1.10 2.58
CA ILE A 17 11.34 0.55 1.51
C ILE A 17 12.29 1.63 0.97
N LEU A 18 11.76 2.81 0.63
CA LEU A 18 12.56 3.90 0.05
C LEU A 18 13.65 4.39 1.00
N PHE A 19 13.33 4.52 2.29
CA PHE A 19 14.27 4.97 3.31
C PHE A 19 15.39 3.96 3.55
N HIS A 20 15.07 2.66 3.57
CA HIS A 20 16.05 1.60 3.83
C HIS A 20 16.75 1.09 2.57
N TRP A 21 16.31 1.50 1.37
CA TRP A 21 16.92 1.13 0.09
C TRP A 21 18.43 1.42 -0.01
N PRO A 22 18.94 2.61 0.35
CA PRO A 22 20.38 2.86 0.36
C PRO A 22 21.11 1.96 1.36
N LEU A 23 20.57 1.77 2.57
CA LEU A 23 21.15 0.85 3.56
C LEU A 23 21.16 -0.60 3.07
N ALA A 24 20.15 -1.03 2.33
CA ALA A 24 20.07 -2.38 1.78
C ALA A 24 21.13 -2.60 0.69
N LYS A 25 21.40 -1.57 -0.12
CA LYS A 25 22.47 -1.58 -1.12
C LYS A 25 23.85 -1.60 -0.48
N GLU A 26 24.01 -0.97 0.67
CA GLU A 26 25.24 -1.00 1.47
C GLU A 26 25.39 -2.28 2.31
N ALA A 27 24.29 -2.91 2.69
CA ALA A 27 24.29 -4.18 3.44
C ALA A 27 24.91 -5.33 2.65
N ASP A 28 24.95 -5.27 1.32
CA ASP A 28 25.73 -6.21 0.50
C ASP A 28 27.24 -6.15 0.82
N ARG A 29 27.73 -5.08 1.45
CA ARG A 29 29.11 -4.93 1.96
C ARG A 29 29.28 -5.34 3.44
N ALA A 30 28.19 -5.51 4.19
CA ALA A 30 28.19 -5.81 5.63
C ALA A 30 27.30 -7.03 5.95
N PRO A 31 27.86 -8.26 5.92
CA PRO A 31 27.08 -9.51 5.89
C PRO A 31 26.28 -9.82 7.16
N SER A 32 26.58 -9.21 8.30
CA SER A 32 25.91 -9.48 9.58
C SER A 32 24.51 -8.85 9.71
N LEU A 33 24.25 -7.73 9.01
CA LEU A 33 22.96 -7.01 9.06
C LEU A 33 22.03 -7.34 7.88
N ALA A 34 22.58 -7.90 6.80
CA ALA A 34 21.88 -8.15 5.54
C ALA A 34 20.61 -9.03 5.63
N PRO A 35 20.58 -10.16 6.38
CA PRO A 35 19.45 -11.10 6.26
C PRO A 35 18.16 -10.56 6.91
N THR A 36 18.27 -9.90 8.06
CA THR A 36 17.10 -9.35 8.76
C THR A 36 16.52 -8.15 8.00
N LEU A 37 17.37 -7.25 7.49
CA LEU A 37 16.93 -6.08 6.73
C LEU A 37 16.21 -6.49 5.44
N ARG A 38 16.80 -7.42 4.67
CA ARG A 38 16.19 -7.97 3.46
C ARG A 38 14.82 -8.58 3.73
N ARG A 39 14.70 -9.38 4.78
CA ARG A 39 13.41 -9.98 5.17
C ARG A 39 12.33 -8.93 5.44
N HIS A 40 12.67 -7.85 6.15
CA HIS A 40 11.73 -6.76 6.44
C HIS A 40 11.31 -6.02 5.17
N MET A 41 12.25 -5.74 4.27
CA MET A 41 11.95 -5.10 2.98
C MET A 41 11.08 -5.97 2.08
N THR A 42 11.32 -7.29 2.05
CA THR A 42 10.47 -8.22 1.30
C THR A 42 9.03 -8.22 1.82
N TRP A 43 8.83 -8.29 3.15
CA TRP A 43 7.49 -8.22 3.73
C TRP A 43 6.80 -6.89 3.48
N ALA A 44 7.53 -5.78 3.57
CA ALA A 44 7.00 -4.47 3.22
C ALA A 44 6.60 -4.41 1.73
N ALA A 45 7.42 -4.94 0.82
CA ALA A 45 7.12 -4.96 -0.61
C ALA A 45 5.88 -5.80 -0.92
N VAL A 46 5.76 -6.99 -0.32
CA VAL A 46 4.56 -7.84 -0.44
C VAL A 46 3.33 -7.08 0.06
N GLY A 47 3.43 -6.41 1.21
CA GLY A 47 2.34 -5.60 1.75
C GLY A 47 1.91 -4.48 0.80
N VAL A 48 2.85 -3.74 0.21
CA VAL A 48 2.58 -2.67 -0.76
C VAL A 48 1.87 -3.21 -1.99
N VAL A 49 2.35 -4.32 -2.56
CA VAL A 49 1.75 -4.93 -3.76
C VAL A 49 0.35 -5.43 -3.45
N PHE A 50 0.17 -6.16 -2.35
CA PHE A 50 -1.13 -6.69 -1.95
C PHE A 50 -2.16 -5.58 -1.77
N TRP A 51 -1.81 -4.53 -1.02
CA TRP A 51 -2.72 -3.40 -0.80
C TRP A 51 -2.93 -2.54 -2.04
N GLY A 52 -1.91 -2.39 -2.88
CA GLY A 52 -2.04 -1.72 -4.18
C GLY A 52 -3.08 -2.41 -5.06
N ILE A 53 -3.02 -3.74 -5.16
CA ILE A 53 -4.01 -4.53 -5.89
C ILE A 53 -5.40 -4.38 -5.26
N ALA A 54 -5.52 -4.50 -3.93
CA ALA A 54 -6.79 -4.36 -3.23
C ALA A 54 -7.44 -2.99 -3.46
N LEU A 55 -6.67 -1.90 -3.40
CA LEU A 55 -7.16 -0.54 -3.62
C LEU A 55 -7.56 -0.31 -5.09
N ILE A 56 -6.78 -0.79 -6.05
CA ILE A 56 -7.10 -0.69 -7.48
C ILE A 56 -8.36 -1.47 -7.80
N ALA A 57 -8.47 -2.71 -7.30
CA ALA A 57 -9.64 -3.56 -7.50
C ALA A 57 -10.88 -2.91 -6.87
N TRP A 58 -10.78 -2.44 -5.62
CA TRP A 58 -11.86 -1.72 -4.95
C TRP A 58 -12.31 -0.49 -5.75
N TRP A 59 -11.36 0.35 -6.18
CA TRP A 59 -11.67 1.54 -6.97
C TRP A 59 -12.34 1.20 -8.31
N ALA A 60 -11.82 0.22 -9.04
CA ALA A 60 -12.39 -0.19 -10.33
C ALA A 60 -13.81 -0.75 -10.18
N THR A 61 -14.04 -1.60 -9.18
CA THR A 61 -15.36 -2.15 -8.86
C THR A 61 -16.32 -1.05 -8.42
N PHE A 62 -15.87 -0.12 -7.57
CA PHE A 62 -16.69 0.99 -7.10
C PHE A 62 -17.11 1.90 -8.26
N VAL A 63 -16.19 2.29 -9.14
CA VAL A 63 -16.51 3.16 -10.30
C VAL A 63 -17.54 2.51 -11.23
N GLN A 64 -17.44 1.20 -11.49
CA GLN A 64 -18.39 0.49 -12.36
C GLN A 64 -19.76 0.31 -11.72
N LEU A 65 -19.82 0.03 -10.42
CA LEU A 65 -21.07 -0.26 -9.72
C LEU A 65 -21.72 0.99 -9.12
N ARG A 66 -21.01 2.11 -9.01
CA ARG A 66 -21.50 3.34 -8.34
C ARG A 66 -22.87 3.75 -8.84
N GLU A 67 -23.07 3.82 -10.15
CA GLU A 67 -24.35 4.22 -10.75
C GLU A 67 -25.48 3.24 -10.42
N SER A 68 -25.15 1.94 -10.33
CA SER A 68 -26.11 0.88 -9.99
C SER A 68 -26.43 0.79 -8.48
N LEU A 69 -25.56 1.34 -7.62
CA LEU A 69 -25.68 1.29 -6.16
C LEU A 69 -26.61 2.37 -5.58
N GLY A 70 -27.03 3.35 -6.39
CA GLY A 70 -27.93 4.44 -6.00
C GLY A 70 -27.51 5.12 -4.69
N VAL A 71 -28.42 5.18 -3.72
CA VAL A 71 -28.21 5.83 -2.40
C VAL A 71 -26.99 5.28 -1.65
N THR A 72 -26.70 3.98 -1.78
CA THR A 72 -25.52 3.37 -1.13
C THR A 72 -24.24 3.85 -1.78
N GLY A 73 -24.24 4.01 -3.11
CA GLY A 73 -23.14 4.60 -3.86
C GLY A 73 -22.91 6.04 -3.42
N ASP A 74 -23.97 6.84 -3.37
CA ASP A 74 -23.90 8.26 -2.96
C ASP A 74 -23.39 8.45 -1.52
N THR A 75 -23.72 7.53 -0.62
CA THR A 75 -23.24 7.57 0.78
C THR A 75 -21.74 7.23 0.89
N LEU A 76 -21.22 6.38 0.00
CA LEU A 76 -19.81 5.98 -0.03
C LEU A 76 -18.91 6.99 -0.74
N VAL A 77 -19.50 7.88 -1.55
CA VAL A 77 -18.76 8.92 -2.27
C VAL A 77 -18.35 10.04 -1.33
N VAL A 78 -17.04 10.26 -1.20
CA VAL A 78 -16.51 11.41 -0.44
C VAL A 78 -16.39 12.66 -1.32
N VAL A 79 -16.07 12.47 -2.61
CA VAL A 79 -15.96 13.56 -3.59
C VAL A 79 -16.90 13.27 -4.74
N ASP A 80 -18.00 14.01 -4.78
CA ASP A 80 -18.96 13.93 -5.86
C ASP A 80 -18.60 14.90 -6.99
N ILE A 81 -18.45 14.38 -8.20
CA ILE A 81 -18.17 15.20 -9.38
C ILE A 81 -19.53 15.63 -9.92
N LYS A 82 -19.99 16.81 -9.51
CA LYS A 82 -21.23 17.39 -10.04
C LYS A 82 -21.04 17.74 -11.52
N GLY A 83 -21.75 17.06 -12.41
CA GLY A 83 -21.81 17.43 -13.83
C GLY A 83 -21.70 16.32 -14.87
N THR A 84 -21.74 15.03 -14.48
CA THR A 84 -22.01 13.92 -15.40
C THR A 84 -23.49 13.61 -15.48
#